data_AF-A0A9E7Z1V7-F1
#
_entry.id   AF-A0A9E7Z1V7-F1
#
_cell.length_a   1.000
_cell.length_b   1.000
_cell.length_c   1.000
_cell.angle_alpha   90.00
_cell.angle_beta   90.00
_cell.angle_gamma   90.00
#
_symmetry.space_group_name_H-M   'P 1'
#
loop_
_entity.id
_entity.type
_entity.pdbx_description
1 polymer ?
#
loop_
_entity_poly.entity_id
_entity_poly.type
_entity_poly.pdbx_seq_one_letter_code
_entity_poly.pdbx_strand_id
1 'polypeptide(L)'
;MTPTSCLQLSFRDAPPGATAIRAALEAAQGVLDRSGVSPRAAFKAYQAFAAGEGGPDSLALAFARAEAEAMDTLAAYGYVRYGSVSLAAL
;
A
#
# COMPACT_ATOMS: atom_id res chain seq x y z
N MET A 1 0.36 9.25 20.70
CA MET A 1 0.25 7.85 20.29
C MET A 1 0.65 7.79 18.83
N THR A 2 1.76 7.16 18.48
CA THR A 2 2.05 6.84 17.08
C THR A 2 0.96 5.86 16.62
N PRO A 3 0.19 6.16 15.56
CA PRO A 3 -0.63 5.11 14.94
C PRO A 3 0.35 4.03 14.49
N THR A 4 0.25 2.86 15.10
CA THR A 4 1.01 1.70 14.65
C THR A 4 0.45 1.35 13.28
N SER A 5 1.11 1.81 12.21
CA SER A 5 0.73 1.46 10.84
C SER A 5 0.58 -0.05 10.76
N CYS A 6 -0.54 -0.56 10.24
CA CYS A 6 -0.74 -1.98 9.97
C CYS A 6 -0.14 -2.41 8.62
N LEU A 7 0.56 -1.48 7.96
CA LEU A 7 1.11 -1.61 6.63
C LEU A 7 2.63 -1.44 6.64
N GLN A 8 3.29 -2.07 5.67
CA GLN A 8 4.71 -1.95 5.38
C GLN A 8 4.92 -1.69 3.88
N LEU A 9 5.95 -0.92 3.55
CA LEU A 9 6.38 -0.67 2.18
C LEU A 9 7.68 -1.42 1.89
N SER A 10 7.72 -2.08 0.74
CA SER A 10 8.92 -2.70 0.18
C SER A 10 9.38 -1.91 -1.03
N PHE A 11 10.68 -1.62 -1.07
CA PHE A 11 11.32 -0.86 -2.14
C PHE A 11 12.32 -1.76 -2.86
N ARG A 12 12.31 -1.71 -4.19
CA ARG A 12 13.34 -2.38 -5.00
C ARG A 12 14.66 -1.61 -5.01
N ASP A 13 14.59 -0.28 -4.98
CA ASP A 13 15.73 0.63 -4.94
C ASP A 13 15.97 1.16 -3.52
N ALA A 14 16.86 2.16 -3.38
CA ALA A 14 17.10 2.81 -2.08
C ALA A 14 15.78 3.33 -1.46
N PRO A 15 15.54 3.15 -0.16
CA PRO A 15 14.30 3.60 0.45
C PRO A 15 14.22 5.15 0.48
N PRO A 16 13.02 5.72 0.31
CA PRO A 16 12.76 7.13 0.55
C PRO A 16 13.10 7.58 1.97
N GLY A 17 13.13 8.89 2.20
CA GLY A 17 13.26 9.44 3.56
C GLY A 17 12.12 8.98 4.46
N ALA A 18 12.40 8.80 5.76
CA ALA A 18 11.44 8.27 6.74
C ALA A 18 10.11 9.04 6.76
N THR A 19 10.14 10.36 6.52
CA THR A 19 8.93 11.20 6.41
C THR A 19 8.05 10.80 5.22
N ALA A 20 8.65 10.54 4.05
CA ALA A 20 7.91 10.15 2.85
C ALA A 20 7.33 8.74 3.00
N ILE A 21 8.09 7.81 3.60
CA ILE A 21 7.61 6.46 3.93
C ILE A 21 6.41 6.52 4.86
N ARG A 22 6.50 7.32 5.94
CA ARG A 22 5.39 7.47 6.89
C ARG A 22 4.16 8.07 6.22
N ALA A 23 4.31 9.14 5.44
CA ALA A 23 3.19 9.77 4.74
C ALA A 23 2.50 8.79 3.78
N ALA A 24 3.28 8.00 3.04
CA ALA A 24 2.74 6.98 2.12
C ALA A 24 1.99 5.86 2.85
N LEU A 25 2.51 5.39 3.98
CA LEU A 25 1.83 4.41 4.84
C LEU A 25 0.52 4.96 5.42
N GLU A 26 0.53 6.20 5.90
CA GLU A 26 -0.66 6.88 6.42
C GLU A 26 -1.72 7.07 5.33
N ALA A 27 -1.31 7.43 4.12
CA ALA A 27 -2.21 7.59 2.98
C ALA A 27 -2.86 6.26 2.58
N ALA A 28 -2.06 5.19 2.44
CA ALA A 28 -2.55 3.84 2.16
C ALA A 28 -3.48 3.31 3.26
N GLN A 29 -3.12 3.50 4.53
CA GLN A 29 -3.97 3.12 5.66
C GLN A 29 -5.30 3.87 5.61
N GLY A 30 -5.27 5.17 5.33
CA GLY A 30 -6.47 5.99 5.19
C GLY A 30 -7.40 5.52 4.07
N VAL A 31 -6.88 4.98 2.96
CA VAL A 31 -7.70 4.37 1.89
C VAL A 31 -8.41 3.12 2.38
N LEU A 32 -7.71 2.23 3.10
CA LEU A 32 -8.28 0.98 3.62
C LEU A 32 -9.30 1.26 4.73
N ASP A 33 -9.02 2.20 5.62
CA ASP A 33 -9.92 2.62 6.70
C ASP A 33 -11.23 3.19 6.14
N ARG A 34 -11.15 4.06 5.13
CA ARG A 34 -12.34 4.60 4.43
C ARG A 34 -13.14 3.52 3.70
N SER A 35 -12.46 2.47 3.24
CA SER A 35 -13.08 1.34 2.57
C SER A 35 -13.70 0.34 3.56
N GLY A 36 -13.41 0.46 4.86
CA GLY A 36 -13.91 -0.44 5.91
C GLY A 36 -13.37 -1.87 5.81
N VAL A 37 -12.27 -2.09 5.06
CA VAL A 37 -11.71 -3.42 4.80
C VAL A 37 -10.52 -3.68 5.72
N SER A 38 -10.35 -4.94 6.14
CA SER A 38 -9.15 -5.36 6.86
C SER A 38 -7.95 -5.33 5.92
N PRO A 39 -6.85 -4.61 6.26
CA PRO A 39 -5.63 -4.58 5.45
C PRO A 39 -5.09 -5.96 5.12
N ARG A 40 -5.18 -6.90 6.08
CA ARG A 40 -4.70 -8.27 5.92
C ARG A 40 -5.58 -9.10 4.99
N ALA A 41 -6.91 -8.90 5.04
CA ALA A 41 -7.83 -9.55 4.11
C ALA A 41 -7.65 -9.00 2.67
N ALA A 42 -7.54 -7.69 2.54
CA ALA A 42 -7.29 -7.00 1.28
C ALA A 42 -5.97 -7.45 0.63
N PHE A 43 -4.90 -7.57 1.42
CA PHE A 43 -3.62 -8.09 0.94
C PHE A 43 -3.70 -9.54 0.45
N LYS A 44 -4.39 -10.43 1.17
CA LYS A 44 -4.58 -11.83 0.73
C LYS A 44 -5.34 -11.92 -0.58
N ALA A 45 -6.42 -11.14 -0.71
CA ALA A 45 -7.20 -11.09 -1.94
C ALA A 45 -6.35 -10.56 -3.12
N TYR A 46 -5.54 -9.53 -2.88
CA TYR A 46 -4.60 -9.00 -3.85
C TYR A 46 -3.55 -10.04 -4.29
N GLN A 47 -2.97 -10.80 -3.37
CA GLN A 47 -2.04 -11.88 -3.69
C GLN A 47 -2.69 -12.99 -4.54
N ALA A 48 -3.90 -13.43 -4.16
CA ALA A 48 -4.63 -14.44 -4.92
C ALA A 48 -4.97 -13.94 -6.35
N PHE A 49 -5.36 -12.67 -6.47
CA PHE A 49 -5.59 -12.03 -7.77
C PHE A 49 -4.31 -11.98 -8.61
N ALA A 50 -3.18 -11.54 -8.03
CA ALA A 50 -1.90 -11.46 -8.71
C ALA A 50 -1.35 -12.84 -9.15
N ALA A 51 -1.67 -13.89 -8.40
CA ALA A 51 -1.33 -15.28 -8.74
C ALA A 51 -2.26 -15.89 -9.81
N GLY A 52 -3.32 -15.19 -10.22
CA GLY A 52 -4.33 -15.71 -11.16
C GLY A 52 -5.28 -16.74 -10.53
N GLU A 53 -5.28 -16.88 -9.20
CA GLU A 53 -6.11 -17.82 -8.45
C GLU A 53 -7.46 -17.21 -8.03
N GLY A 54 -7.63 -15.89 -8.22
CA GLY A 54 -8.83 -15.14 -7.83
C GLY A 54 -9.53 -14.45 -9.00
N GLY A 55 -10.86 -14.34 -8.92
CA GLY A 55 -11.65 -13.46 -9.76
C GLY A 55 -11.54 -11.99 -9.34
N PRO A 56 -12.24 -11.07 -10.02
CA PRO A 56 -12.29 -9.66 -9.61
C PRO A 56 -12.89 -9.54 -8.19
N ASP A 57 -12.04 -9.20 -7.23
CA ASP A 57 -12.38 -9.05 -5.82
C ASP A 57 -12.27 -7.58 -5.39
N SER A 58 -13.35 -7.05 -4.80
CA SER A 58 -13.38 -5.72 -4.20
C SER A 58 -12.30 -5.48 -3.15
N LEU A 59 -11.88 -6.53 -2.42
CA LEU A 59 -10.80 -6.50 -1.45
C LEU A 59 -9.44 -6.32 -2.12
N ALA A 60 -9.20 -7.04 -3.22
CA ALA A 60 -7.98 -6.90 -4.03
C ALA A 60 -7.89 -5.49 -4.63
N LEU A 61 -9.01 -4.97 -5.13
CA LEU A 61 -9.10 -3.61 -5.66
C LEU A 61 -8.84 -2.55 -4.58
N ALA A 62 -9.39 -2.73 -3.37
CA ALA A 62 -9.14 -1.82 -2.26
C ALA A 62 -7.65 -1.78 -1.88
N PHE A 63 -6.99 -2.94 -1.87
CA PHE A 63 -5.54 -3.02 -1.64
C PHE A 63 -4.72 -2.34 -2.75
N ALA A 64 -5.05 -2.61 -4.01
CA ALA A 64 -4.37 -1.99 -5.15
C ALA A 64 -4.51 -0.46 -5.15
N ARG A 65 -5.67 0.06 -4.72
CA ARG A 65 -5.87 1.52 -4.55
C ARG A 65 -5.00 2.08 -3.42
N ALA A 66 -4.88 1.36 -2.30
CA ALA A 66 -4.02 1.77 -1.21
C ALA A 66 -2.54 1.78 -1.63
N GLU A 67 -2.10 0.80 -2.43
CA GLU A 67 -0.77 0.75 -3.03
C GLU A 67 -0.54 1.93 -3.99
N ALA A 68 -1.49 2.22 -4.87
CA ALA A 68 -1.43 3.36 -5.77
C ALA A 68 -1.35 4.70 -5.01
N GLU A 69 -2.14 4.88 -3.95
CA GLU A 69 -2.11 6.10 -3.12
C GLU A 69 -0.76 6.28 -2.41
N ALA A 70 -0.15 5.18 -1.92
CA ALA A 70 1.19 5.22 -1.38
C ALA A 70 2.21 5.66 -2.43
N MET A 71 2.10 5.14 -3.66
CA MET A 71 2.98 5.51 -4.77
C MET A 71 2.81 6.99 -5.18
N ASP A 72 1.58 7.47 -5.28
CA ASP A 72 1.28 8.88 -5.59
C ASP A 72 1.80 9.82 -4.51
N THR A 73 1.65 9.43 -3.23
CA THR A 73 2.20 10.18 -2.10
C THR A 73 3.73 10.25 -2.22
N LEU A 74 4.41 9.13 -2.49
CA LEU A 74 5.86 9.13 -2.69
C LEU A 74 6.27 10.00 -3.89
N ALA A 75 5.52 9.95 -5.00
CA ALA A 75 5.76 10.79 -6.16
C ALA A 75 5.68 12.29 -5.82
N ALA A 76 4.71 12.69 -4.99
CA ALA A 76 4.57 14.08 -4.51
C ALA A 76 5.78 14.55 -3.66
N TYR A 77 6.46 13.62 -2.98
CA TYR A 77 7.72 13.88 -2.28
C TYR A 77 8.96 13.86 -3.19
N GLY A 78 8.78 13.71 -4.50
CA GLY A 78 9.87 13.66 -5.49
C GLY A 78 10.42 12.26 -5.76
N TYR A 79 9.83 11.21 -5.18
CA TYR A 79 10.25 9.82 -5.34
C TYR A 79 9.63 9.14 -6.59
N VAL A 80 9.45 9.89 -7.68
CA VAL A 80 8.79 9.43 -8.93
C VAL A 80 9.58 8.34 -9.67
N ARG A 81 10.90 8.26 -9.45
CA ARG A 81 11.83 7.35 -10.15
C ARG A 81 12.25 6.13 -9.34
N TYR A 82 11.75 5.98 -8.12
CA TYR A 82 12.00 4.77 -7.36
C TYR A 82 11.17 3.67 -8.02
N GLY A 83 11.82 2.62 -8.51
CA GLY A 83 11.17 1.49 -9.15
C GLY A 83 10.15 0.82 -8.23
N SER A 84 9.42 -0.15 -8.77
CA SER A 84 8.30 -0.87 -8.12
C SER A 84 8.33 -0.84 -6.59
N VAL A 85 7.41 -0.08 -6.01
CA VAL A 85 7.07 -0.11 -4.59
C VAL A 85 5.98 -1.13 -4.40
N SER A 86 6.04 -1.93 -3.32
CA SER A 86 4.95 -2.82 -2.98
C SER A 86 4.47 -2.63 -1.55
N LEU A 87 3.15 -2.63 -1.39
CA LEU A 87 2.47 -2.53 -0.10
C LEU A 87 2.19 -3.93 0.46
N ALA A 88 2.41 -4.13 1.75
CA ALA A 88 1.99 -5.35 2.46
C ALA A 88 1.39 -5.02 3.83
N ALA A 89 0.64 -5.96 4.41
CA ALA A 89 0.14 -5.86 5.77
C ALA A 89 1.12 -6.48 6.78
N LEU A 90 1.14 -5.98 8.02
CA LEU A 90 1.92 -6.49 9.17
C LEU A 90 1.22 -7.66 9.89
#